data_AF-A0A972H3D0-F1
#
_entry.id   AF-A0A972H3D0-F1
#
_cell.length_a   1.000
_cell.length_b   1.000
_cell.length_c   1.000
_cell.angle_alpha   90.00
_cell.angle_beta   90.00
_cell.angle_gamma   90.00
#
_symmetry.space_group_name_H-M   'P 1'
#
loop_
_entity.id
_entity.type
_entity.pdbx_description
1 polymer ?
#
loop_
_entity_poly.entity_id
_entity_poly.type
_entity_poly.pdbx_seq_one_letter_code
_entity_poly.pdbx_strand_id
1 'polypeptide(L)'
;MEKRGIIRITSKRDREFSTKLSHEGSNYYIITDKQHLEGIIIKTSIYKGGKHLKTITQKVSDDVDDIEELMSRQHQSVVERIKKNRFFLEARESIVRELNRLISKKNYDEAVDLARQALNELPDDPLLNSYYGYLLAQKGLTEEALRYCRKAIKRATRTATSEMILPTLYLHLGKVQLLQGDKRSAINSFRTGLGYDSGNEAIINELTLLGIRCTPVIPFLSRDHVLNKYLGLMRARFNRLLKTH
;
A
#
# COMPACT_ATOMS: atom_id res chain seq x y z
N MET A 1 29.18 25.39 21.37
CA MET A 1 28.38 24.15 21.45
C MET A 1 27.36 24.31 22.56
N GLU A 2 26.17 24.82 22.24
CA GLU A 2 25.10 25.03 23.23
C GLU A 2 24.32 23.74 23.46
N LYS A 3 24.35 23.26 24.72
CA LYS A 3 23.48 22.20 25.20
C LYS A 3 22.04 22.71 25.19
N ARG A 4 21.24 22.30 24.19
CA ARG A 4 19.78 22.51 24.22
C ARG A 4 19.19 21.68 25.36
N GLY A 5 18.84 22.35 26.45
CA GLY A 5 18.21 21.77 27.62
C GLY A 5 16.90 21.09 27.25
N ILE A 6 16.77 19.82 27.65
CA ILE A 6 15.51 19.10 27.64
C ILE A 6 14.67 19.68 28.78
N ILE A 7 13.72 20.56 28.45
CA ILE A 7 12.76 21.07 29.43
C ILE A 7 11.81 19.91 29.76
N ARG A 8 12.03 19.25 30.90
CA ARG A 8 11.07 18.33 31.50
C ARG A 8 9.99 19.16 32.20
N ILE A 9 8.87 19.37 31.53
CA ILE A 9 7.66 19.88 32.18
C ILE A 9 7.01 18.69 32.89
N THR A 10 7.25 18.53 34.19
CA THR A 10 6.50 17.59 35.03
C THR A 10 5.22 18.26 35.52
N SER A 11 4.11 18.04 34.82
CA SER A 11 2.77 18.29 35.35
C SER A 11 2.35 17.10 36.21
N LYS A 12 1.81 17.40 37.39
CA LYS A 12 1.40 16.43 38.41
C LYS A 12 -0.11 16.18 38.24
N ARG A 13 -0.52 15.13 37.50
CA ARG A 13 -1.78 14.35 37.57
C ARG A 13 -2.03 13.61 36.24
N ASP A 14 -2.31 12.32 36.36
CA ASP A 14 -2.45 11.29 35.32
C ASP A 14 -1.20 11.00 34.48
N ARG A 15 -0.67 9.76 34.58
CA ARG A 15 0.51 9.32 33.83
C ARG A 15 0.15 9.21 32.34
N GLU A 16 0.53 10.21 31.57
CA GLU A 16 0.43 10.20 30.11
C GLU A 16 1.64 9.46 29.51
N PHE A 17 1.38 8.53 28.58
CA PHE A 17 2.47 7.95 27.76
C PHE A 17 2.66 8.82 26.53
N SER A 18 3.91 9.20 26.23
CA SER A 18 4.20 9.91 24.99
C SER A 18 5.46 9.42 24.30
N THR A 19 5.39 9.30 22.97
CA THR A 19 6.52 8.87 22.11
C THR A 19 6.67 9.82 20.94
N LYS A 20 7.89 10.31 20.72
CA LYS A 20 8.29 10.98 19.46
C LYS A 20 9.05 9.97 18.61
N LEU A 21 8.61 9.78 17.37
CA LEU A 21 9.19 8.81 16.44
C LEU A 21 9.42 9.46 15.08
N SER A 22 10.60 9.31 14.50
CA SER A 22 10.84 9.64 13.10
C SER A 22 10.80 8.36 12.28
N HIS A 23 9.90 8.30 11.29
CA HIS A 23 9.73 7.13 10.43
C HIS A 23 9.37 7.55 9.01
N GLU A 24 10.06 6.97 8.01
CA GLU A 24 9.92 7.30 6.57
C GLU A 24 9.92 8.82 6.26
N GLY A 25 10.82 9.57 6.91
CA GLY A 25 10.96 11.02 6.68
C GLY A 25 9.85 11.87 7.32
N SER A 26 8.94 11.27 8.09
CA SER A 26 7.90 11.97 8.85
C SER A 26 8.14 11.87 10.34
N ASN A 27 7.82 12.95 11.08
CA ASN A 27 7.88 12.98 12.53
C ASN A 27 6.48 12.72 13.11
N TYR A 28 6.39 11.71 13.97
CA TYR A 28 5.19 11.30 14.68
C TYR A 28 5.30 11.68 16.15
N TYR A 29 4.18 12.09 16.72
CA TYR A 29 4.03 12.26 18.16
C TYR A 29 2.79 11.48 18.59
N ILE A 30 2.98 10.49 19.45
CA ILE A 30 1.91 9.64 19.98
C ILE A 30 1.73 10.02 21.45
N ILE A 31 0.50 10.26 21.86
CA ILE A 31 0.13 10.54 23.25
C ILE A 31 -0.98 9.58 23.64
N THR A 32 -0.84 8.91 24.78
CA THR A 32 -1.89 8.08 25.37
C THR A 32 -2.27 8.64 26.73
N ASP A 33 -3.52 9.08 26.85
CA ASP A 33 -4.15 9.62 28.04
C ASP A 33 -5.36 8.77 28.45
N LYS A 34 -5.86 8.99 29.67
CA LYS A 34 -7.11 8.41 30.15
C LYS A 34 -8.11 9.52 30.45
N GLN A 35 -9.39 9.27 30.20
CA GLN A 35 -10.48 10.19 30.48
C GLN A 35 -11.57 9.45 31.27
N HIS A 36 -12.09 10.09 32.32
CA HIS A 36 -13.20 9.57 33.10
C HIS A 36 -14.49 10.27 32.65
N LEU A 37 -15.38 9.53 31.97
CA LEU A 37 -16.67 10.03 31.50
C LEU A 37 -17.80 9.13 32.00
N GLU A 38 -18.12 8.07 31.26
CA GLU A 38 -19.01 6.97 31.64
C GLU A 38 -18.17 5.67 31.69
N GLY A 39 -17.26 5.62 32.65
CA GLY A 39 -16.15 4.67 32.71
C GLY A 39 -14.81 5.25 32.25
N ILE A 40 -13.75 4.45 32.32
CA ILE A 40 -12.39 4.83 31.92
C ILE A 40 -12.22 4.68 30.41
N ILE A 41 -11.92 5.77 29.72
CA ILE A 41 -11.58 5.76 28.29
C ILE A 41 -10.09 5.98 28.14
N ILE A 42 -9.39 4.97 27.64
CA ILE A 42 -8.00 5.12 27.20
C ILE A 42 -8.02 5.68 25.77
N LYS A 43 -7.36 6.81 25.57
CA LYS A 43 -7.30 7.52 24.30
C LYS A 43 -5.85 7.60 23.85
N THR A 44 -5.54 7.08 22.67
CA THR A 44 -4.24 7.23 22.03
C THR A 44 -4.37 8.13 20.80
N SER A 45 -3.84 9.35 20.89
CA SER A 45 -3.83 10.36 19.83
C SER A 45 -2.49 10.37 19.10
N ILE A 46 -2.56 10.31 17.77
CA ILE A 46 -1.42 10.26 16.86
C ILE A 46 -1.36 11.58 16.10
N TYR A 47 -0.20 12.22 16.11
CA TYR A 47 0.10 13.43 15.36
C TYR A 47 1.21 13.15 14.37
N LYS A 48 1.11 13.71 13.16
CA LYS A 48 2.14 13.63 12.10
C LYS A 48 2.51 15.06 11.67
N GLY A 49 3.78 15.43 11.80
CA GLY A 49 4.25 16.78 11.44
C GLY A 49 3.50 17.91 12.18
N GLY A 50 3.04 17.66 13.40
CA GLY A 50 2.26 18.62 14.21
C GLY A 50 0.75 18.65 13.92
N LYS A 51 0.25 17.91 12.92
CA LYS A 51 -1.18 17.78 12.64
C LYS A 51 -1.75 16.52 13.28
N HIS A 52 -2.96 16.61 13.83
CA HIS A 52 -3.69 15.43 14.32
C HIS A 52 -3.97 14.50 13.14
N LEU A 53 -3.59 13.22 13.29
CA LEU A 53 -3.76 12.19 12.27
C LEU A 53 -4.94 11.28 12.62
N LYS A 54 -4.95 10.73 13.83
CA LYS A 54 -5.97 9.77 14.26
C LYS A 54 -5.98 9.65 15.78
N THR A 55 -7.16 9.34 16.33
CA THR A 55 -7.30 8.92 17.72
C THR A 55 -7.89 7.52 17.78
N ILE A 56 -7.34 6.70 18.68
CA ILE A 56 -7.84 5.36 19.00
C ILE A 56 -8.35 5.40 20.43
N THR A 57 -9.57 4.95 20.65
CA THR A 57 -10.20 4.93 21.97
C THR A 57 -10.52 3.50 22.38
N GLN A 58 -10.31 3.18 23.65
CA GLN A 58 -10.74 1.93 24.27
C GLN A 58 -11.48 2.26 25.57
N LYS A 59 -12.76 1.89 25.64
CA LYS A 59 -13.51 1.93 26.89
C LYS A 59 -13.08 0.74 27.76
N VAL A 60 -12.88 1.00 29.04
CA VAL A 60 -12.46 0.05 30.06
C VAL A 60 -13.41 0.20 31.24
N SER A 61 -13.77 -0.91 31.86
CA SER A 61 -14.60 -0.92 33.07
C SER A 61 -13.82 -0.35 34.25
N ASP A 62 -14.53 0.19 35.24
CA ASP A 62 -13.93 0.91 36.37
C ASP A 62 -13.27 -0.03 37.41
N ASP A 63 -13.52 -1.33 37.31
CA ASP A 63 -13.00 -2.40 38.16
C ASP A 63 -11.66 -2.99 37.69
N VAL A 64 -11.05 -2.43 36.65
CA VAL A 64 -9.76 -2.91 36.14
C VAL A 64 -8.61 -2.31 36.95
N ASP A 65 -7.88 -3.17 37.66
CA ASP A 65 -6.77 -2.75 38.53
C ASP A 65 -5.56 -2.18 37.77
N ASP A 66 -5.24 -2.72 36.58
CA ASP A 66 -4.01 -2.39 35.83
C ASP A 66 -4.24 -1.51 34.59
N ILE A 67 -4.93 -0.38 34.78
CA ILE A 67 -5.18 0.60 33.69
C ILE A 67 -3.86 1.09 33.07
N GLU A 68 -2.82 1.28 33.88
CA GLU A 68 -1.51 1.73 33.39
C GLU A 68 -0.87 0.73 32.43
N GLU A 69 -1.00 -0.57 32.68
CA GLU A 69 -0.51 -1.62 31.78
C GLU A 69 -1.30 -1.61 30.46
N LEU A 70 -2.62 -1.47 30.54
CA LEU A 70 -3.46 -1.34 29.35
C LEU A 70 -3.09 -0.13 28.49
N MET A 71 -2.87 1.02 29.12
CA MET A 71 -2.40 2.24 28.47
C MET A 71 -1.05 2.01 27.78
N SER A 72 -0.08 1.44 28.50
CA SER A 72 1.26 1.11 27.98
C SER A 72 1.20 0.16 26.78
N ARG A 73 0.40 -0.91 26.89
CA ARG A 73 0.20 -1.92 25.84
C ARG A 73 -0.45 -1.30 24.60
N GLN A 74 -1.47 -0.46 24.78
CA GLN A 74 -2.11 0.23 23.67
C GLN A 74 -1.12 1.20 22.99
N HIS A 75 -0.40 1.99 23.79
CA HIS A 75 0.61 2.92 23.30
C HIS A 75 1.68 2.21 22.46
N GLN A 76 2.27 1.14 23.00
CA GLN A 76 3.30 0.37 22.31
C GLN A 76 2.76 -0.30 21.05
N SER A 77 1.51 -0.80 21.07
CA SER A 77 0.87 -1.35 19.86
C SER A 77 0.77 -0.29 18.75
N VAL A 78 0.41 0.95 19.10
CA VAL A 78 0.34 2.06 18.13
C VAL A 78 1.71 2.44 17.60
N VAL A 79 2.72 2.56 18.48
CA VAL A 79 4.11 2.82 18.08
C VAL A 79 4.61 1.75 17.10
N GLU A 80 4.38 0.48 17.40
CA GLU A 80 4.78 -0.64 16.53
C GLU A 80 4.02 -0.65 15.20
N ARG A 81 2.72 -0.32 15.19
CA ARG A 81 1.96 -0.16 13.94
C ARG A 81 2.52 0.96 13.07
N ILE A 82 2.96 2.08 13.65
CA ILE A 82 3.60 3.17 12.90
C ILE A 82 4.96 2.72 12.36
N LYS A 83 5.81 2.10 13.18
CA LYS A 83 7.11 1.54 12.73
C LYS A 83 6.95 0.51 11.62
N LYS A 84 5.91 -0.32 11.69
CA LYS A 84 5.58 -1.34 10.67
C LYS A 84 4.79 -0.78 9.48
N ASN A 85 4.60 0.53 9.39
CA ASN A 85 3.76 1.19 8.38
C ASN A 85 2.29 0.73 8.31
N ARG A 86 1.79 -0.06 9.27
CA ARG A 86 0.48 -0.71 9.17
C ARG A 86 -0.69 0.27 9.03
N PHE A 87 -0.62 1.42 9.70
CA PHE A 87 -1.66 2.46 9.55
C PHE A 87 -1.74 3.03 8.14
N PHE A 88 -0.58 3.21 7.49
CA PHE A 88 -0.53 3.66 6.11
C PHE A 88 -0.96 2.58 5.14
N LEU A 89 -0.65 1.31 5.44
CA LEU A 89 -1.13 0.17 4.67
C LEU A 89 -2.67 0.08 4.69
N GLU A 90 -3.32 0.15 5.86
CA GLU A 90 -4.78 0.08 5.97
C GLU A 90 -5.49 1.21 5.22
N ALA A 91 -5.03 2.45 5.40
CA ALA A 91 -5.58 3.61 4.68
C ALA A 91 -5.39 3.46 3.16
N ARG A 92 -4.18 3.06 2.73
CA ARG A 92 -3.86 2.81 1.33
C ARG A 92 -4.74 1.71 0.74
N GLU A 93 -4.93 0.60 1.43
CA GLU A 93 -5.77 -0.51 0.97
C GLU A 93 -7.23 -0.08 0.76
N SER A 94 -7.77 0.73 1.68
CA SER A 94 -9.11 1.29 1.54
C SER A 94 -9.22 2.19 0.30
N ILE A 95 -8.24 3.08 0.09
CA ILE A 95 -8.19 3.98 -1.08
C ILE A 95 -8.07 3.16 -2.36
N VAL A 96 -7.16 2.18 -2.41
CA VAL A 96 -6.94 1.32 -3.58
C VAL A 96 -8.18 0.51 -3.93
N ARG A 97 -8.91 0.01 -2.93
CA ARG A 97 -10.19 -0.68 -3.15
C ARG A 97 -11.20 0.23 -3.86
N GLU A 98 -11.31 1.48 -3.40
CA GLU A 98 -12.22 2.45 -3.99
C GLU A 98 -11.76 2.88 -5.40
N LEU A 99 -10.46 3.11 -5.60
CA LEU A 99 -9.90 3.39 -6.93
C LEU A 99 -10.24 2.25 -7.92
N ASN A 100 -10.07 1.00 -7.52
CA ASN A 100 -10.43 -0.15 -8.36
C ASN A 100 -11.93 -0.20 -8.68
N ARG A 101 -12.80 0.17 -7.72
CA ARG A 101 -14.25 0.26 -7.92
C ARG A 101 -14.60 1.35 -8.94
N LEU A 102 -13.97 2.52 -8.86
CA LEU A 102 -14.19 3.63 -9.80
C LEU A 102 -13.66 3.28 -11.20
N ILE A 103 -12.47 2.69 -11.27
CA ILE A 103 -11.86 2.24 -12.53
C ILE A 103 -12.73 1.19 -13.23
N SER A 104 -13.28 0.21 -12.50
CA SER A 104 -14.14 -0.82 -13.10
C SER A 104 -15.45 -0.26 -13.66
N LYS A 105 -15.97 0.81 -13.06
CA LYS A 105 -17.10 1.60 -13.56
C LYS A 105 -16.73 2.59 -14.66
N LYS A 106 -15.44 2.73 -14.99
CA LYS A 106 -14.89 3.74 -15.92
C LYS A 106 -15.13 5.19 -15.46
N ASN A 107 -15.36 5.41 -14.16
CA ASN A 107 -15.48 6.74 -13.55
C ASN A 107 -14.09 7.35 -13.36
N TYR A 108 -13.41 7.70 -14.46
CA TYR A 108 -12.01 8.13 -14.40
C TYR A 108 -11.83 9.51 -13.77
N ASP A 109 -12.81 10.42 -13.88
CA ASP A 109 -12.72 11.75 -13.24
C ASP A 109 -12.67 11.63 -11.71
N GLU A 110 -13.65 10.95 -11.12
CA GLU A 110 -13.70 10.70 -9.67
C GLU A 110 -12.45 9.94 -9.18
N ALA A 111 -11.97 8.97 -9.97
CA ALA A 111 -10.77 8.21 -9.63
C ALA A 111 -9.51 9.08 -9.63
N VAL A 112 -9.37 10.01 -10.59
CA VAL A 112 -8.25 10.96 -10.65
C VAL A 112 -8.27 11.86 -9.42
N ASP A 113 -9.43 12.39 -9.05
CA ASP A 113 -9.55 13.28 -7.91
C ASP A 113 -9.26 12.55 -6.59
N LEU A 114 -9.77 11.32 -6.42
CA LEU A 114 -9.46 10.48 -5.26
C LEU A 114 -7.96 10.16 -5.18
N ALA A 115 -7.34 9.78 -6.29
CA ALA A 115 -5.90 9.49 -6.33
C ALA A 115 -5.07 10.74 -6.02
N ARG A 116 -5.48 11.92 -6.51
CA ARG A 116 -4.83 13.20 -6.21
C ARG A 116 -4.93 13.55 -4.73
N GLN A 117 -6.10 13.39 -4.12
CA GLN A 117 -6.29 13.62 -2.68
C GLN A 117 -5.43 12.66 -1.85
N ALA A 118 -5.43 11.37 -2.20
CA ALA A 118 -4.60 10.37 -1.53
C ALA A 118 -3.10 10.70 -1.62
N LEU A 119 -2.65 11.23 -2.76
CA LEU A 119 -1.27 11.69 -2.94
C LEU A 119 -0.97 12.99 -2.18
N ASN A 120 -1.94 13.82 -1.81
CA ASN A 120 -1.66 14.94 -0.89
C ASN A 120 -1.26 14.44 0.50
N GLU A 121 -1.83 13.32 0.94
CA GLU A 121 -1.52 12.70 2.24
C GLU A 121 -0.29 11.79 2.19
N LEU A 122 -0.11 11.09 1.06
CA LEU A 122 0.96 10.15 0.79
C LEU A 122 1.64 10.48 -0.57
N PRO A 123 2.39 11.60 -0.67
CA PRO A 123 2.93 12.14 -1.95
C PRO A 123 3.79 11.19 -2.77
N ASP A 124 4.24 10.15 -2.10
CA ASP A 124 5.40 9.38 -2.47
C ASP A 124 5.13 7.89 -2.32
N ASP A 125 3.88 7.49 -2.07
CA ASP A 125 3.49 6.08 -2.10
C ASP A 125 3.59 5.56 -3.55
N PRO A 126 4.40 4.52 -3.82
CA PRO A 126 4.57 4.00 -5.17
C PRO A 126 3.27 3.50 -5.79
N LEU A 127 2.43 2.81 -5.02
CA LEU A 127 1.22 2.20 -5.54
C LEU A 127 0.22 3.28 -5.97
N LEU A 128 -0.03 4.28 -5.13
CA LEU A 128 -0.91 5.41 -5.45
C LEU A 128 -0.37 6.23 -6.64
N ASN A 129 0.93 6.47 -6.72
CA ASN A 129 1.54 7.15 -7.88
C ASN A 129 1.30 6.35 -9.18
N SER A 130 1.33 5.02 -9.14
CA SER A 130 1.05 4.20 -10.33
C SER A 130 -0.41 4.21 -10.75
N TYR A 131 -1.35 4.22 -9.79
CA TYR A 131 -2.77 4.39 -10.07
C TYR A 131 -3.03 5.74 -10.72
N TYR A 132 -2.45 6.82 -10.15
CA TYR A 132 -2.55 8.15 -10.73
C TYR A 132 -2.00 8.19 -12.16
N GLY A 133 -0.82 7.62 -12.41
CA GLY A 133 -0.26 7.49 -13.75
C GLY A 133 -1.20 6.77 -14.72
N TYR A 134 -1.73 5.59 -14.34
CA TYR A 134 -2.69 4.87 -15.17
C TYR A 134 -3.95 5.69 -15.49
N LEU A 135 -4.49 6.40 -14.49
CA LEU A 135 -5.66 7.25 -14.66
C LEU A 135 -5.39 8.46 -15.57
N LEU A 136 -4.21 9.07 -15.49
CA LEU A 136 -3.78 10.12 -16.42
C LEU A 136 -3.74 9.60 -17.87
N ALA A 137 -3.26 8.38 -18.10
CA ALA A 137 -3.26 7.79 -19.43
C ALA A 137 -4.68 7.56 -19.96
N GLN A 138 -5.63 7.17 -19.11
CA GLN A 138 -7.06 7.08 -19.49
C GLN A 138 -7.65 8.44 -19.89
N LYS A 139 -7.04 9.54 -19.43
CA LYS A 139 -7.36 10.92 -19.84
C LYS A 139 -6.58 11.39 -21.08
N GLY A 140 -5.79 10.52 -21.71
CA GLY A 140 -4.97 10.85 -22.87
C GLY A 140 -3.60 11.45 -22.53
N LEU A 141 -3.27 11.65 -21.25
CA LEU A 141 -2.01 12.23 -20.78
C LEU A 141 -0.92 11.15 -20.62
N THR A 142 -0.63 10.43 -21.71
CA THR A 142 0.21 9.21 -21.70
C THR A 142 1.68 9.46 -21.35
N GLU A 143 2.27 10.58 -21.80
CA GLU A 143 3.66 10.94 -21.46
C GLU A 143 3.84 11.23 -19.97
N GLU A 144 2.90 11.97 -19.38
CA GLU A 144 2.91 12.26 -17.95
C GLU A 144 2.67 10.98 -17.14
N ALA A 145 1.72 10.16 -17.56
CA ALA A 145 1.45 8.85 -16.98
C ALA A 145 2.70 7.96 -16.89
N LEU A 146 3.50 7.88 -17.97
CA LEU A 146 4.75 7.12 -17.97
C LEU A 146 5.73 7.62 -16.91
N ARG A 147 5.85 8.94 -16.73
CA ARG A 147 6.73 9.52 -15.70
C ARG A 147 6.31 9.08 -14.31
N TYR A 148 5.01 9.13 -14.00
CA TYR A 148 4.48 8.67 -12.72
C TYR A 148 4.71 7.17 -12.48
N CYS A 149 4.39 6.31 -13.45
CA CYS A 149 4.61 4.87 -13.33
C CYS A 149 6.10 4.50 -13.17
N ARG A 150 7.00 5.14 -13.94
CA ARG A 150 8.45 4.91 -13.81
C ARG A 150 9.00 5.40 -12.47
N LYS A 151 8.54 6.56 -11.99
CA LYS A 151 8.90 7.08 -10.65
C LYS A 151 8.46 6.10 -9.56
N ALA A 152 7.24 5.57 -9.66
CA ALA A 152 6.70 4.60 -8.73
C ALA A 152 7.56 3.34 -8.66
N ILE A 153 7.88 2.72 -9.81
CA ILE A 153 8.74 1.52 -9.86
C ILE A 153 10.13 1.82 -9.27
N LYS A 154 10.78 2.91 -9.70
CA LYS A 154 12.10 3.29 -9.19
C LYS A 154 12.10 3.43 -7.66
N ARG A 155 11.02 3.96 -7.09
CA ARG A 155 10.91 4.10 -5.64
C ARG A 155 10.67 2.75 -4.95
N ALA A 156 9.73 1.95 -5.46
CA ALA A 156 9.43 0.63 -4.92
C ALA A 156 10.68 -0.28 -4.91
N THR A 157 11.49 -0.28 -5.97
CA THR A 157 12.72 -1.09 -6.04
C THR A 157 13.80 -0.65 -5.05
N ARG A 158 13.80 0.61 -4.59
CA ARG A 158 14.74 1.10 -3.57
C ARG A 158 14.35 0.69 -2.15
N THR A 159 13.08 0.36 -1.94
CA THR A 159 12.54 -0.05 -0.65
C THR A 159 12.31 -1.56 -0.69
N ALA A 160 13.19 -2.34 -0.05
CA ALA A 160 13.18 -3.83 -0.07
C ALA A 160 11.86 -4.49 0.37
N THR A 161 10.92 -3.72 0.92
CA THR A 161 9.60 -4.16 1.41
C THR A 161 8.47 -4.11 0.36
N SER A 162 8.77 -3.77 -0.90
CA SER A 162 7.74 -3.45 -1.91
C SER A 162 7.55 -4.51 -3.02
N GLU A 163 8.12 -5.70 -2.90
CA GLU A 163 7.96 -6.73 -3.95
C GLU A 163 6.49 -7.09 -4.21
N MET A 164 5.65 -7.09 -3.17
CA MET A 164 4.22 -7.38 -3.26
C MET A 164 3.45 -6.43 -4.20
N ILE A 165 3.91 -5.18 -4.37
CA ILE A 165 3.22 -4.19 -5.22
C ILE A 165 3.82 -4.09 -6.62
N LEU A 166 5.03 -4.63 -6.86
CA LEU A 166 5.71 -4.57 -8.17
C LEU A 166 4.87 -5.16 -9.31
N PRO A 167 4.18 -6.30 -9.18
CA PRO A 167 3.30 -6.81 -10.24
C PRO A 167 2.27 -5.77 -10.69
N THR A 168 1.60 -5.11 -9.75
CA THR A 168 0.61 -4.06 -10.02
C THR A 168 1.23 -2.83 -10.66
N LEU A 169 2.42 -2.42 -10.21
CA LEU A 169 3.17 -1.30 -10.80
C LEU A 169 3.51 -1.57 -12.28
N TYR A 170 3.98 -2.77 -12.59
CA TYR A 170 4.27 -3.19 -13.96
C TYR A 170 3.00 -3.39 -14.81
N LEU A 171 1.90 -3.84 -14.21
CA LEU A 171 0.58 -3.89 -14.87
C LEU A 171 0.15 -2.48 -15.32
N HIS A 172 0.20 -1.49 -14.42
CA HIS A 172 -0.14 -0.11 -14.77
C HIS A 172 0.79 0.47 -15.83
N LEU A 173 2.11 0.26 -15.71
CA LEU A 173 3.06 0.70 -16.73
C LEU A 173 2.74 0.08 -18.10
N GLY A 174 2.46 -1.22 -18.15
CA GLY A 174 2.10 -1.89 -19.40
C GLY A 174 0.81 -1.37 -20.00
N LYS A 175 -0.22 -1.11 -19.18
CA LYS A 175 -1.47 -0.48 -19.62
C LYS A 175 -1.26 0.93 -20.18
N VAL A 176 -0.45 1.74 -19.53
CA VAL A 176 -0.09 3.09 -20.02
C VAL A 176 0.62 2.98 -21.37
N GLN A 177 1.56 2.04 -21.52
CA GLN A 177 2.27 1.81 -22.79
C GLN A 177 1.33 1.34 -23.90
N LEU A 178 0.32 0.51 -23.60
CA LEU A 178 -0.72 0.15 -24.57
C LEU A 178 -1.53 1.37 -25.02
N LEU A 179 -1.91 2.24 -24.10
CA LEU A 179 -2.64 3.49 -24.43
C LEU A 179 -1.79 4.46 -25.25
N GLN A 180 -0.46 4.41 -25.13
CA GLN A 180 0.47 5.14 -25.97
C GLN A 180 0.70 4.47 -27.34
N GLY A 181 0.20 3.26 -27.56
CA GLY A 181 0.44 2.47 -28.77
C GLY A 181 1.74 1.66 -28.77
N ASP A 182 2.55 1.73 -27.71
CA ASP A 182 3.79 0.95 -27.58
C ASP A 182 3.53 -0.46 -27.05
N LYS A 183 2.97 -1.30 -27.92
CA LYS A 183 2.67 -2.71 -27.62
C LYS A 183 3.93 -3.49 -27.22
N ARG A 184 5.09 -3.20 -27.80
CA ARG A 184 6.32 -3.94 -27.52
C ARG A 184 6.77 -3.73 -26.08
N SER A 185 6.83 -2.48 -25.64
CA SER A 185 7.21 -2.16 -24.27
C SER A 185 6.17 -2.65 -23.26
N ALA A 186 4.87 -2.57 -23.60
CA ALA A 186 3.81 -3.10 -22.75
C ALA A 186 3.99 -4.59 -22.44
N ILE A 187 4.28 -5.40 -23.46
CA ILE A 187 4.55 -6.83 -23.30
C ILE A 187 5.76 -7.08 -22.40
N ASN A 188 6.81 -6.28 -22.55
CA ASN A 188 7.99 -6.40 -21.70
C ASN A 188 7.65 -6.09 -20.24
N SER A 189 6.94 -4.99 -19.98
CA SER A 189 6.48 -4.63 -18.63
C SER A 189 5.63 -5.73 -18.00
N PHE A 190 4.67 -6.29 -18.75
CA PHE A 190 3.86 -7.41 -18.28
C PHE A 190 4.70 -8.66 -17.95
N ARG A 191 5.66 -9.02 -18.79
CA ARG A 191 6.58 -10.13 -18.52
C ARG A 191 7.42 -9.89 -17.27
N THR A 192 7.92 -8.66 -17.08
CA THR A 192 8.64 -8.29 -15.87
C THR A 192 7.75 -8.41 -14.63
N GLY A 193 6.50 -7.95 -14.70
CA GLY A 193 5.52 -8.11 -13.61
C GLY A 193 5.24 -9.57 -13.27
N LEU A 194 5.12 -10.45 -14.27
CA LEU A 194 4.98 -11.90 -14.07
C LEU A 194 6.25 -12.57 -13.52
N GLY A 195 7.41 -11.93 -13.64
CA GLY A 195 8.64 -12.37 -12.98
C GLY A 195 8.56 -12.24 -11.46
N TYR A 196 7.79 -11.27 -10.95
CA TYR A 196 7.54 -11.08 -9.52
C TYR A 196 6.35 -11.92 -9.03
N ASP A 197 5.28 -12.00 -9.82
CA ASP A 197 4.11 -12.84 -9.53
C ASP A 197 3.64 -13.57 -10.78
N SER A 198 4.08 -14.83 -10.92
CA SER A 198 3.75 -15.67 -12.09
C SER A 198 2.27 -16.05 -12.21
N GLY A 199 1.49 -15.81 -11.14
CA GLY A 199 0.06 -16.08 -11.03
C GLY A 199 -0.82 -14.85 -11.16
N ASN A 200 -0.26 -13.67 -11.46
CA ASN A 200 -1.01 -12.44 -11.55
C ASN A 200 -2.06 -12.47 -12.69
N GLU A 201 -3.32 -12.73 -12.34
CA GLU A 201 -4.40 -12.90 -13.31
C GLU A 201 -4.65 -11.65 -14.16
N ALA A 202 -4.50 -10.46 -13.59
CA ALA A 202 -4.68 -9.21 -14.31
C ALA A 202 -3.66 -9.10 -15.46
N ILE A 203 -2.38 -9.37 -15.20
CA ILE A 203 -1.36 -9.34 -16.26
C ILE A 203 -1.58 -10.46 -17.29
N ILE A 204 -1.94 -11.67 -16.84
CA ILE A 204 -2.23 -12.81 -17.74
C ILE A 204 -3.37 -12.47 -18.69
N ASN A 205 -4.42 -11.82 -18.20
CA ASN A 205 -5.56 -11.40 -18.99
C ASN A 205 -5.15 -10.36 -20.05
N GLU A 206 -4.36 -9.35 -19.68
CA GLU A 206 -3.86 -8.36 -20.65
C GLU A 206 -3.02 -9.01 -21.76
N LEU A 207 -2.10 -9.92 -21.43
CA LEU A 207 -1.32 -10.65 -22.42
C LEU A 207 -2.20 -11.52 -23.33
N THR A 208 -3.20 -12.18 -22.74
CA THR A 208 -4.15 -13.02 -23.49
C THR A 208 -4.95 -12.19 -24.49
N LEU A 209 -5.46 -11.01 -24.09
CA LEU A 209 -6.15 -10.06 -24.96
C LEU A 209 -5.26 -9.58 -26.12
N LEU A 210 -3.96 -9.46 -25.90
CA LEU A 210 -2.99 -9.11 -26.95
C LEU A 210 -2.64 -10.26 -27.91
N GLY A 211 -3.26 -11.43 -27.74
CA GLY A 211 -2.99 -12.66 -28.50
C GLY A 211 -1.77 -13.42 -28.01
N ILE A 212 -1.18 -13.02 -26.87
CA ILE A 212 0.04 -13.59 -26.32
C ILE A 212 -0.34 -14.60 -25.26
N ARG A 213 -0.30 -15.87 -25.65
CA ARG A 213 -0.47 -16.98 -24.70
C ARG A 213 0.84 -17.20 -23.94
N CYS A 214 0.73 -17.40 -22.62
CA CYS A 214 1.86 -17.59 -21.70
C CYS A 214 2.90 -18.58 -22.26
N THR A 215 4.17 -18.33 -21.95
CA THR A 215 5.25 -19.23 -22.35
C THR A 215 5.01 -20.62 -21.74
N PRO A 216 5.25 -21.69 -22.49
CA PRO A 216 5.20 -23.04 -21.94
C PRO A 216 6.14 -23.15 -20.73
N VAL A 217 5.72 -23.93 -19.72
CA VAL A 217 6.49 -24.13 -18.49
C VAL A 217 7.87 -24.69 -18.81
N ILE A 218 7.94 -25.55 -19.82
CA ILE A 218 9.17 -26.06 -20.41
C ILE A 218 9.31 -25.44 -21.81
N PRO A 219 10.22 -24.46 -21.99
CA PRO A 219 10.35 -23.70 -23.24
C PRO A 219 10.74 -24.55 -24.46
N PHE A 220 11.50 -25.64 -24.25
CA PHE A 220 11.96 -26.52 -25.34
C PHE A 220 10.86 -27.47 -25.83
N LEU A 221 9.83 -27.71 -25.04
CA LEU A 221 8.72 -28.60 -25.41
C LEU A 221 7.64 -27.80 -26.13
N SER A 222 7.06 -28.41 -27.18
CA SER A 222 5.88 -27.86 -27.84
C SER A 222 4.74 -27.63 -26.84
N ARG A 223 3.86 -26.69 -27.15
CA ARG A 223 2.66 -26.37 -26.36
C ARG A 223 1.69 -27.55 -26.27
N ASP A 224 1.67 -28.42 -27.28
CA ASP A 224 0.83 -29.62 -27.29
C ASP A 224 1.45 -30.80 -26.55
N HIS A 225 2.70 -30.66 -26.13
CA HIS A 225 3.36 -31.69 -25.36
C HIS A 225 2.61 -31.92 -24.04
N VAL A 226 2.28 -33.18 -23.76
CA VAL A 226 1.49 -33.59 -22.59
C VAL A 226 2.06 -33.01 -21.29
N LEU A 227 3.39 -33.01 -21.15
CA LEU A 227 4.07 -32.40 -20.00
C LEU A 227 3.82 -30.89 -19.88
N ASN A 228 3.83 -30.14 -20.98
CA ASN A 228 3.56 -28.70 -20.93
C ASN A 228 2.09 -28.41 -20.61
N LYS A 229 1.16 -29.21 -21.15
CA LYS A 229 -0.27 -29.12 -20.79
C LYS A 229 -0.50 -29.43 -19.31
N TYR A 230 0.09 -30.52 -18.83
CA TYR A 230 -0.02 -30.94 -17.43
C TYR A 230 0.60 -29.93 -16.47
N LEU A 231 1.82 -29.44 -16.75
CA LEU A 231 2.48 -28.42 -15.94
C LEU A 231 1.75 -27.08 -15.98
N GLY A 232 1.16 -26.72 -17.12
CA GLY A 232 0.28 -25.55 -17.22
C GLY A 232 -0.97 -25.68 -16.34
N LEU A 233 -1.61 -26.85 -16.33
CA LEU A 233 -2.75 -27.17 -15.46
C LEU A 233 -2.35 -27.18 -13.98
N MET A 234 -1.21 -27.75 -13.65
CA MET A 234 -0.68 -27.78 -12.29
C MET A 234 -0.37 -26.38 -11.77
N ARG A 235 0.26 -25.53 -12.60
CA ARG A 235 0.49 -24.11 -12.29
C ARG A 235 -0.82 -23.36 -12.03
N ALA A 236 -1.85 -23.60 -12.87
CA ALA A 236 -3.17 -22.99 -12.67
C ALA A 236 -3.86 -23.47 -11.38
N ARG A 237 -3.75 -24.76 -11.03
CA ARG A 237 -4.29 -25.33 -9.79
C ARG A 237 -3.56 -24.82 -8.55
N PHE A 238 -2.22 -24.74 -8.61
CA PHE A 238 -1.39 -24.24 -7.53
C PHE A 238 -1.72 -22.78 -7.20
N ASN A 239 -1.88 -21.94 -8.23
CA ASN A 239 -2.29 -20.54 -8.04
C ASN A 239 -3.70 -20.40 -7.45
N ARG A 240 -4.61 -21.37 -7.66
CA ARG A 240 -5.93 -21.38 -7.00
C ARG A 240 -5.85 -21.79 -5.52
N LEU A 241 -4.95 -22.70 -5.17
CA LEU A 241 -4.78 -23.17 -3.78
C LEU A 241 -4.13 -22.12 -2.88
N LEU A 242 -3.22 -21.30 -3.42
CA LEU A 242 -2.65 -20.16 -2.71
C LEU A 242 -3.65 -19.01 -2.43
N LYS A 243 -4.85 -19.06 -3.01
CA LYS A 243 -5.92 -18.06 -2.79
C LYS A 243 -6.88 -18.44 -1.65
N THR A 244 -6.82 -19.66 -1.13
CA THR A 244 -7.75 -20.17 -0.11
C THR A 244 -7.22 -20.11 1.33
N HIS A 245 -6.08 -19.46 1.54
CA HIS A 245 -5.46 -19.18 2.84
C HIS A 245 -5.04 -17.72 2.92
#